data_AF-A2E410-F1
#
_entry.id   AF-A2E410-F1
#
_cell.length_a   1.000
_cell.length_b   1.000
_cell.length_c   1.000
_cell.angle_alpha   90.00
_cell.angle_beta   90.00
_cell.angle_gamma   90.00
#
_symmetry.space_group_name_H-M   'P 1'
#
loop_
_entity.id
_entity.type
_entity.pdbx_description
1 polymer ?
#
loop_
_entity_poly.entity_id
_entity_poly.type
_entity_poly.pdbx_seq_one_letter_code
_entity_poly.pdbx_strand_id
1 'polypeptide(L)'
;MGDHQINSLPELNRVVESLQAIENILKREEILVEINSSNGKVSARIKIEQDLYDLCTIYTTLNAQTGGEVSYKISSYPVTEFHSILSIISPLIPKMRYLAKNPSMLTVTLAEDAHRDILQCERILTVREFLTNSEITPDWASSIEPAPPENLLISVFPFRDSFYVSIYMVQPTTDPLREMHVHSTPFNYSPKSVVQINGQRYMIEHSIIASQCHQTLTRILRLIHSANEDLETLSSLKKSQL
;
A
#
# COMPACT_ATOMS: atom_id res chain seq x y z
N MET A 1 37.89 -7.01 -33.01
CA MET A 1 36.96 -6.12 -32.28
C MET A 1 35.57 -6.44 -32.79
N GLY A 2 34.85 -7.28 -32.07
CA GLY A 2 33.50 -7.70 -32.47
C GLY A 2 32.49 -6.75 -31.84
N ASP A 3 31.77 -6.01 -32.68
CA ASP A 3 30.57 -5.29 -32.28
C ASP A 3 29.51 -6.31 -31.86
N HIS A 4 29.45 -6.66 -30.58
CA HIS A 4 28.26 -7.27 -30.01
C HIS A 4 27.19 -6.18 -29.89
N GLN A 5 26.49 -5.93 -31.00
CA GLN A 5 25.22 -5.23 -30.98
C GLN A 5 24.25 -6.02 -30.10
N ILE A 6 23.99 -5.50 -28.90
CA ILE A 6 22.87 -5.94 -28.07
C ILE A 6 21.59 -5.45 -28.78
N ASN A 7 21.15 -6.19 -29.81
CA ASN A 7 20.01 -5.81 -30.65
C ASN A 7 18.65 -6.09 -29.98
N SER A 8 18.64 -6.60 -28.75
CA SER A 8 17.48 -6.58 -27.87
C SER A 8 17.93 -6.73 -26.42
N LEU A 9 17.36 -5.92 -25.54
CA LEU A 9 17.43 -6.13 -24.09
C LEU A 9 16.09 -6.72 -23.66
N PRO A 10 15.92 -8.06 -23.69
CA PRO A 10 14.66 -8.69 -23.32
C PRO A 10 14.20 -8.32 -21.91
N GLU A 11 15.13 -7.96 -21.02
CA GLU A 11 14.89 -7.38 -19.69
C GLU A 11 13.99 -6.13 -19.78
N LEU A 12 14.24 -5.20 -20.71
CA LEU A 12 13.43 -3.98 -20.84
C LEU A 12 11.99 -4.29 -21.25
N ASN A 13 11.78 -5.30 -22.10
CA ASN A 13 10.42 -5.73 -22.47
C ASN A 13 9.70 -6.37 -21.28
N ARG A 14 10.39 -7.23 -20.51
CA ARG A 14 9.83 -7.84 -19.29
C ARG A 14 9.50 -6.80 -18.22
N VAL A 15 10.34 -5.76 -18.07
CA VAL A 15 10.04 -4.62 -17.20
C VAL A 15 8.76 -3.93 -17.67
N VAL A 16 8.64 -3.58 -18.95
CA VAL A 16 7.42 -2.95 -19.50
C VAL A 16 6.18 -3.82 -19.24
N GLU A 17 6.25 -5.12 -19.52
CA GLU A 17 5.16 -6.07 -19.28
C GLU A 17 4.76 -6.12 -17.80
N SER A 18 5.75 -6.18 -16.90
CA SER A 18 5.51 -6.19 -15.45
C SER A 18 4.84 -4.90 -14.97
N LEU A 19 5.33 -3.73 -15.39
CA LEU A 19 4.76 -2.44 -15.03
C LEU A 19 3.34 -2.27 -15.57
N GLN A 20 3.09 -2.70 -16.81
CA GLN A 20 1.73 -2.70 -17.38
C GLN A 20 0.80 -3.66 -16.65
N ALA A 21 1.28 -4.83 -16.23
CA ALA A 21 0.49 -5.76 -15.45
C ALA A 21 0.12 -5.15 -14.09
N ILE A 22 1.05 -4.49 -13.40
CA ILE A 22 0.76 -3.77 -12.15
C ILE A 22 -0.25 -2.66 -12.38
N GLU A 23 -0.05 -1.81 -13.39
CA GLU A 23 -0.98 -0.72 -13.73
C GLU A 23 -2.38 -1.25 -14.04
N ASN A 24 -2.49 -2.34 -14.78
CA ASN A 24 -3.78 -2.96 -15.10
C ASN A 24 -4.45 -3.54 -13.86
N ILE A 25 -3.71 -4.23 -12.99
CA ILE A 25 -4.25 -4.75 -11.72
C ILE A 25 -4.84 -3.60 -10.92
N LEU A 26 -4.02 -2.58 -10.66
CA LEU A 26 -4.44 -1.46 -9.84
C LEU A 26 -5.64 -0.74 -10.47
N LYS A 27 -5.65 -0.50 -11.79
CA LYS A 27 -6.68 0.33 -12.45
C LYS A 27 -7.98 -0.42 -12.73
N ARG A 28 -7.94 -1.73 -12.92
CA ARG A 28 -9.03 -2.47 -13.58
C ARG A 28 -9.51 -3.70 -12.81
N GLU A 29 -8.69 -4.27 -11.93
CA GLU A 29 -9.11 -5.46 -11.18
C GLU A 29 -9.93 -5.02 -9.95
N GLU A 30 -11.16 -5.53 -9.85
CA GLU A 30 -11.95 -5.41 -8.63
C GLU A 30 -11.27 -6.25 -7.52
N ILE A 31 -11.11 -5.65 -6.34
CA ILE A 31 -10.54 -6.33 -5.18
C ILE A 31 -11.62 -6.47 -4.13
N LEU A 32 -11.94 -7.73 -3.78
CA LEU A 32 -12.87 -8.08 -2.72
C LEU A 32 -12.15 -8.91 -1.66
N VAL A 33 -12.10 -8.40 -0.43
CA VAL A 33 -11.40 -9.05 0.68
C VAL A 33 -12.29 -9.14 1.89
N GLU A 34 -12.38 -10.33 2.47
CA GLU A 34 -13.02 -10.53 3.77
C GLU A 34 -11.95 -10.77 4.83
N ILE A 35 -11.99 -9.97 5.88
CA ILE A 35 -10.99 -9.94 6.95
C ILE A 35 -11.71 -10.23 8.26
N ASN A 36 -11.29 -11.25 8.97
CA ASN A 36 -11.83 -11.60 10.28
C ASN A 36 -10.72 -11.59 11.32
N SER A 37 -10.94 -10.86 12.42
CA SER A 37 -10.06 -10.95 13.59
C SER A 37 -10.12 -12.35 14.20
N SER A 38 -8.99 -12.83 14.71
CA SER A 38 -8.88 -14.16 15.32
C SER A 38 -9.77 -14.35 16.56
N ASN A 39 -10.15 -13.26 17.23
CA ASN A 39 -11.03 -13.26 18.39
C ASN A 39 -12.52 -13.02 18.03
N GLY A 40 -12.85 -12.96 16.74
CA GLY A 40 -14.23 -12.77 16.25
C GLY A 40 -14.85 -11.41 16.57
N LYS A 41 -14.06 -10.43 17.04
CA LYS A 41 -14.58 -9.10 17.43
C LYS A 41 -14.76 -8.15 16.26
N VAL A 42 -14.04 -8.39 15.18
CA VAL A 42 -14.03 -7.59 13.96
C VAL A 42 -14.20 -8.52 12.77
N SER A 43 -15.18 -8.21 11.93
CA SER A 43 -15.30 -8.71 10.56
C SER A 43 -15.33 -7.50 9.64
N ALA A 44 -14.55 -7.53 8.56
CA ALA A 44 -14.52 -6.47 7.59
C ALA A 44 -14.58 -7.02 6.17
N ARG A 45 -15.36 -6.36 5.31
CA ARG A 45 -15.37 -6.60 3.87
C ARG A 45 -14.89 -5.35 3.16
N ILE A 46 -13.76 -5.47 2.48
CA ILE A 46 -13.16 -4.42 1.66
C ILE A 46 -13.56 -4.68 0.22
N LYS A 47 -14.18 -3.70 -0.42
CA LYS A 47 -14.47 -3.70 -1.85
C LYS A 47 -13.81 -2.48 -2.49
N ILE A 48 -12.88 -2.71 -3.41
CA ILE A 48 -12.24 -1.66 -4.21
C ILE A 48 -12.81 -1.79 -5.63
N GLU A 49 -13.60 -0.79 -6.03
CA GLU A 49 -14.29 -0.76 -7.33
C GLU A 49 -13.45 -0.04 -8.41
N GLN A 50 -13.79 -0.27 -9.69
CA GLN A 50 -13.08 0.21 -10.88
C GLN A 50 -13.17 1.73 -11.08
N ASP A 51 -12.22 2.29 -11.85
CA ASP A 51 -12.16 3.67 -12.37
C ASP A 51 -12.16 4.83 -11.35
N LEU A 52 -12.30 4.53 -10.08
CA LEU A 52 -12.19 5.49 -8.98
C LEU A 52 -11.48 4.79 -7.83
N TYR A 53 -10.16 4.97 -7.73
CA TYR A 53 -9.40 4.76 -6.49
C TYR A 53 -9.87 5.66 -5.33
N ASP A 54 -10.96 6.39 -5.56
CA ASP A 54 -11.73 7.21 -4.65
C ASP A 54 -13.00 6.50 -4.15
N LEU A 55 -13.21 5.21 -4.47
CA LEU A 55 -14.37 4.40 -4.06
C LEU A 55 -13.97 3.03 -3.52
N CYS A 56 -13.19 2.99 -2.44
CA CYS A 56 -13.14 1.82 -1.58
C CYS A 56 -14.34 1.86 -0.62
N THR A 57 -15.13 0.80 -0.61
CA THR A 57 -16.19 0.59 0.37
C THR A 57 -15.73 -0.44 1.39
N ILE A 58 -15.66 -0.02 2.65
CA ILE A 58 -15.32 -0.90 3.77
C ILE A 58 -16.56 -1.09 4.61
N TYR A 59 -17.00 -2.33 4.75
CA TYR A 59 -17.99 -2.74 5.73
C TYR A 59 -17.24 -3.30 6.93
N THR A 60 -17.44 -2.76 8.14
CA THR A 60 -16.82 -3.30 9.36
C THR A 60 -17.88 -3.55 10.41
N THR A 61 -18.00 -4.80 10.85
CA THR A 61 -18.86 -5.21 11.96
C THR A 61 -18.02 -5.35 13.23
N LEU A 62 -18.40 -4.60 14.26
CA LEU A 62 -17.85 -4.68 15.61
C LEU A 62 -18.78 -5.45 16.52
N ASN A 63 -18.28 -6.55 17.09
CA ASN A 63 -18.93 -7.25 18.19
C ASN A 63 -18.46 -6.63 19.51
N ALA A 64 -19.25 -5.69 20.02
CA ALA A 64 -18.94 -5.01 21.26
C ALA A 64 -19.03 -5.97 22.46
N GLN A 65 -18.30 -5.68 23.53
CA GLN A 65 -18.40 -6.42 24.80
C GLN A 65 -19.82 -6.38 25.41
N THR A 66 -20.68 -5.50 24.91
CA THR A 66 -22.10 -5.32 25.30
C THR A 66 -23.08 -6.23 24.55
N GLY A 67 -22.60 -7.13 23.68
CA GLY A 67 -23.43 -8.16 23.03
C GLY A 67 -24.21 -7.71 21.79
N GLY A 68 -23.90 -6.54 21.24
CA GLY A 68 -24.48 -6.03 20.00
C GLY A 68 -23.49 -5.97 18.85
N GLU A 69 -23.97 -6.20 17.62
CA GLU A 69 -23.23 -5.98 16.38
C GLU A 69 -23.46 -4.54 15.90
N VAL A 70 -22.38 -3.80 15.62
CA VAL A 70 -22.47 -2.47 14.99
C VAL A 70 -21.72 -2.50 13.67
N SER A 71 -22.40 -2.13 12.58
CA SER A 71 -21.84 -2.12 11.23
C SER A 71 -21.55 -0.70 10.77
N TYR A 72 -20.33 -0.46 10.30
CA TYR A 72 -19.92 0.78 9.67
C TYR A 72 -19.67 0.56 8.17
N LYS A 73 -20.20 1.45 7.34
CA LYS A 73 -19.85 1.57 5.93
C LYS A 73 -18.99 2.81 5.74
N ILE A 74 -17.75 2.63 5.30
CA ILE A 74 -16.86 3.73 4.92
C ILE A 74 -16.89 3.81 3.40
N SER A 75 -17.50 4.85 2.85
CA SER A 75 -17.50 5.10 1.41
C SER A 75 -16.27 5.93 1.04
N SER A 76 -15.74 5.72 -0.16
CA SER A 76 -14.64 6.54 -0.70
C SER A 76 -13.33 6.51 0.10
N TYR A 77 -12.97 5.35 0.65
CA TYR A 77 -11.70 5.24 1.38
C TYR A 77 -10.49 5.27 0.40
N PRO A 78 -9.57 6.24 0.51
CA PRO A 78 -8.42 6.28 -0.40
C PRO A 78 -7.43 5.16 -0.06
N VAL A 79 -7.00 4.40 -1.05
CA VAL A 79 -5.87 3.47 -0.91
C VAL A 79 -4.61 4.19 -1.38
N THR A 80 -4.02 4.98 -0.48
CA THR A 80 -2.92 5.91 -0.80
C THR A 80 -1.70 5.21 -1.37
N GLU A 81 -1.44 3.97 -0.95
CA GLU A 81 -0.35 3.13 -1.45
C GLU A 81 -0.52 2.83 -2.94
N PHE A 82 -1.76 2.54 -3.40
CA PHE A 82 -2.02 2.24 -4.80
C PHE A 82 -1.84 3.48 -5.68
N HIS A 83 -2.36 4.63 -5.23
CA HIS A 83 -2.14 5.92 -5.87
C HIS A 83 -0.65 6.26 -6.00
N SER A 84 0.11 6.03 -4.93
CA SER A 84 1.55 6.31 -4.89
C SER A 84 2.30 5.42 -5.89
N ILE A 85 2.01 4.12 -5.93
CA ILE A 85 2.62 3.19 -6.91
C ILE A 85 2.31 3.64 -8.35
N LEU A 86 1.05 3.99 -8.64
CA LEU A 86 0.64 4.44 -9.98
C LEU A 86 1.36 5.72 -10.42
N SER A 87 1.54 6.66 -9.49
CA SER A 87 2.25 7.91 -9.76
C SER A 87 3.69 7.69 -10.22
N ILE A 88 4.30 6.57 -9.80
CA ILE A 88 5.65 6.16 -10.18
C ILE A 88 5.62 5.35 -11.50
N ILE A 89 4.78 4.30 -11.58
CA ILE A 89 4.86 3.37 -12.71
C ILE A 89 4.23 3.92 -13.99
N SER A 90 3.15 4.70 -13.91
CA SER A 90 2.44 5.18 -15.11
C SER A 90 3.35 6.05 -16.01
N PRO A 91 4.17 6.98 -15.48
CA PRO A 91 5.16 7.71 -16.27
C PRO A 91 6.36 6.85 -16.72
N LEU A 92 6.67 5.77 -16.00
CA LEU A 92 7.82 4.92 -16.29
C LEU A 92 7.55 3.97 -17.46
N ILE A 93 6.32 3.47 -17.61
CA ILE A 93 5.90 2.60 -18.72
C ILE A 93 6.28 3.16 -20.11
N PRO A 94 5.88 4.40 -20.50
CA PRO A 94 6.25 4.94 -21.81
C PRO A 94 7.76 5.15 -21.97
N LYS A 95 8.48 5.50 -20.89
CA LYS A 95 9.95 5.64 -20.91
C LYS A 95 10.62 4.30 -21.21
N MET A 96 10.25 3.25 -20.48
CA MET A 96 10.81 1.91 -20.67
C MET A 96 10.46 1.34 -22.05
N ARG A 97 9.23 1.59 -22.53
CA ARG A 97 8.83 1.20 -23.90
C ARG A 97 9.65 1.91 -24.97
N TYR A 98 10.00 3.19 -24.77
CA TYR A 98 10.88 3.91 -25.68
C TYR A 98 12.30 3.32 -25.68
N LEU A 99 12.86 3.04 -24.50
CA LEU A 99 14.19 2.44 -24.36
C LEU A 99 14.26 1.02 -24.95
N ALA A 100 13.20 0.22 -24.80
CA ALA A 100 13.10 -1.10 -25.41
C ALA A 100 13.16 -1.04 -26.95
N LYS A 101 12.60 0.03 -27.55
CA LYS A 101 12.66 0.27 -29.00
C LYS A 101 13.97 0.95 -29.44
N ASN A 102 14.68 1.60 -28.52
CA ASN A 102 15.92 2.33 -28.79
C ASN A 102 17.01 1.96 -27.76
N PRO A 103 17.51 0.70 -27.74
CA PRO A 103 18.43 0.25 -26.68
C PRO A 103 19.75 1.03 -26.62
N SER A 104 20.16 1.68 -27.71
CA SER A 104 21.34 2.55 -27.76
C SER A 104 21.24 3.76 -26.84
N MET A 105 20.02 4.20 -26.50
CA MET A 105 19.77 5.31 -25.59
C MET A 105 19.82 4.91 -24.11
N LEU A 106 19.90 3.61 -23.80
CA LEU A 106 19.99 3.14 -22.41
C LEU A 106 21.37 3.44 -21.82
N THR A 107 21.39 4.24 -20.77
CA THR A 107 22.58 4.53 -19.95
C THR A 107 22.47 3.83 -18.59
N VAL A 108 23.60 3.65 -17.91
CA VAL A 108 23.63 3.13 -16.52
C VAL A 108 22.76 3.99 -15.62
N THR A 109 22.87 5.31 -15.71
CA THR A 109 22.09 6.26 -14.90
C THR A 109 20.58 6.08 -15.10
N LEU A 110 20.11 5.94 -16.35
CA LEU A 110 18.68 5.72 -16.61
C LEU A 110 18.18 4.39 -16.05
N ALA A 111 19.00 3.35 -16.08
CA ALA A 111 18.67 2.05 -15.49
C ALA A 111 18.64 2.13 -13.95
N GLU A 112 19.60 2.82 -13.33
CA GLU A 112 19.67 3.03 -11.88
C GLU A 112 18.53 3.92 -11.36
N ASP A 113 18.14 4.95 -12.10
CA ASP A 113 16.99 5.81 -11.76
C ASP A 113 15.69 5.01 -11.82
N ALA A 114 15.47 4.24 -12.90
CA ALA A 114 14.31 3.36 -13.01
C ALA A 114 14.30 2.30 -11.90
N HIS A 115 15.45 1.72 -11.56
CA HIS A 115 15.56 0.74 -10.46
C HIS A 115 15.17 1.38 -9.13
N ARG A 116 15.63 2.59 -8.84
CA ARG A 116 15.28 3.32 -7.62
C ARG A 116 13.78 3.62 -7.53
N ASP A 117 13.17 4.00 -8.65
CA ASP A 117 11.72 4.22 -8.74
C ASP A 117 10.95 2.93 -8.40
N ILE A 118 11.35 1.77 -8.94
CA ILE A 118 10.68 0.49 -8.63
C ILE A 118 10.96 0.01 -7.20
N LEU A 119 12.16 0.22 -6.66
CA LEU A 119 12.44 0.00 -5.24
C LEU A 119 11.54 0.86 -4.34
N GLN A 120 11.21 2.08 -4.75
CA GLN A 120 10.25 2.91 -4.02
C GLN A 120 8.84 2.31 -4.03
N CYS A 121 8.39 1.70 -5.13
CA CYS A 121 7.13 0.95 -5.17
C CYS A 121 7.13 -0.23 -4.19
N GLU A 122 8.25 -0.96 -4.08
CA GLU A 122 8.39 -2.03 -3.10
C GLU A 122 8.32 -1.48 -1.67
N ARG A 123 9.03 -0.38 -1.39
CA ARG A 123 9.01 0.28 -0.08
C ARG A 123 7.61 0.73 0.31
N ILE A 124 6.83 1.31 -0.61
CA ILE A 124 5.44 1.72 -0.34
C ILE A 124 4.60 0.58 0.27
N LEU A 125 4.79 -0.67 -0.19
CA LEU A 125 4.05 -1.82 0.33
C LEU A 125 4.74 -2.54 1.50
N THR A 126 6.03 -2.34 1.72
CA THR A 126 6.81 -3.17 2.67
C THR A 126 7.43 -2.39 3.83
N VAL A 127 7.56 -1.08 3.68
CA VAL A 127 8.15 -0.14 4.64
C VAL A 127 7.22 1.05 4.78
N ARG A 128 6.56 1.16 5.93
CA ARG A 128 5.73 2.33 6.22
C ARG A 128 6.54 3.30 7.08
N GLU A 129 7.31 4.16 6.41
CA GLU A 129 8.03 5.24 7.06
C GLU A 129 7.03 6.29 7.52
N PHE A 130 6.72 6.25 8.81
CA PHE A 130 5.85 7.19 9.52
C PHE A 130 4.37 7.05 9.12
N LEU A 131 3.50 7.06 10.14
CA LEU A 131 2.15 7.59 9.97
C LEU A 131 2.31 8.99 9.35
N THR A 132 2.20 9.14 8.03
CA THR A 132 1.87 10.47 7.53
C THR A 132 0.47 10.78 8.04
N ASN A 133 0.30 12.02 8.49
CA ASN A 133 -0.88 12.59 9.15
C ASN A 133 -2.20 12.53 8.34
N SER A 134 -2.37 11.54 7.47
CA SER A 134 -3.40 11.47 6.45
C SER A 134 -4.32 10.27 6.60
N GLU A 135 -4.15 9.37 7.58
CA GLU A 135 -4.80 8.05 7.55
C GLU A 135 -5.66 7.67 8.74
N ILE A 136 -5.96 8.61 9.64
CA ILE A 136 -6.88 8.34 10.74
C ILE A 136 -7.70 9.62 10.97
N THR A 137 -9.03 9.52 11.06
CA THR A 137 -9.98 10.61 10.78
C THR A 137 -9.91 11.85 11.69
N PRO A 138 -10.03 13.04 11.07
CA PRO A 138 -11.17 13.95 11.30
C PRO A 138 -11.91 14.39 10.02
N ASP A 139 -11.31 14.38 8.83
CA ASP A 139 -11.97 14.87 7.59
C ASP A 139 -12.93 13.86 6.94
N TRP A 140 -12.93 12.58 7.36
CA TRP A 140 -13.80 11.53 6.80
C TRP A 140 -14.94 11.10 7.71
N ALA A 141 -15.18 11.82 8.81
CA ALA A 141 -16.34 11.55 9.67
C ALA A 141 -17.66 11.58 8.88
N SER A 142 -17.72 12.36 7.79
CA SER A 142 -18.86 12.44 6.87
C SER A 142 -19.01 11.23 5.93
N SER A 143 -17.98 10.41 5.75
CA SER A 143 -17.97 9.29 4.80
C SER A 143 -18.27 7.94 5.46
N ILE A 144 -18.40 7.92 6.79
CA ILE A 144 -18.67 6.73 7.60
C ILE A 144 -20.14 6.75 8.03
N GLU A 145 -20.87 5.70 7.66
CA GLU A 145 -22.28 5.54 7.98
C GLU A 145 -22.52 4.27 8.80
N PRO A 146 -23.11 4.36 10.01
CA PRO A 146 -23.41 5.59 10.75
C PRO A 146 -22.13 6.30 11.20
N ALA A 147 -22.22 7.58 11.57
CA ALA A 147 -21.09 8.32 12.11
C ALA A 147 -20.49 7.56 13.31
N PRO A 148 -19.17 7.30 13.33
CA PRO A 148 -18.55 6.56 14.41
C PRO A 148 -18.48 7.43 15.68
N PRO A 149 -18.44 6.81 16.87
CA PRO A 149 -18.11 7.52 18.11
C PRO A 149 -16.79 8.30 17.96
N GLU A 150 -16.69 9.48 18.57
CA GLU A 150 -15.49 10.35 18.49
C GLU A 150 -14.22 9.69 19.06
N ASN A 151 -14.37 8.64 19.86
CA ASN A 151 -13.31 7.85 20.46
C ASN A 151 -12.98 6.57 19.68
N LEU A 152 -13.51 6.40 18.46
CA LEU A 152 -13.26 5.24 17.62
C LEU A 152 -12.54 5.66 16.34
N LEU A 153 -11.43 4.98 16.06
CA LEU A 153 -10.64 5.19 14.86
C LEU A 153 -10.56 3.88 14.07
N ILE A 154 -10.79 3.95 12.76
CA ILE A 154 -10.72 2.80 11.85
C ILE A 154 -9.73 3.17 10.74
N SER A 155 -8.79 2.27 10.47
CA SER A 155 -7.81 2.41 9.39
C SER A 155 -7.72 1.10 8.60
N VAL A 156 -7.66 1.22 7.28
CA VAL A 156 -7.55 0.10 6.35
C VAL A 156 -6.39 0.36 5.40
N PHE A 157 -5.52 -0.62 5.20
CA PHE A 157 -4.35 -0.42 4.34
C PHE A 157 -3.79 -1.74 3.82
N PRO A 158 -3.21 -1.76 2.61
CA PRO A 158 -2.37 -2.85 2.17
C PRO A 158 -1.00 -2.77 2.85
N PHE A 159 -0.48 -3.91 3.30
CA PHE A 159 0.90 -4.04 3.72
C PHE A 159 1.40 -5.45 3.37
N ARG A 160 2.53 -5.49 2.67
CA ARG A 160 3.08 -6.67 2.03
C ARG A 160 2.02 -7.34 1.15
N ASP A 161 1.72 -8.60 1.43
CA ASP A 161 0.78 -9.43 0.69
C ASP A 161 -0.63 -9.43 1.31
N SER A 162 -0.89 -8.57 2.30
CA SER A 162 -2.10 -8.62 3.11
C SER A 162 -2.79 -7.26 3.21
N PHE A 163 -4.12 -7.28 3.29
CA PHE A 163 -4.89 -6.12 3.71
C PHE A 163 -5.09 -6.17 5.21
N TYR A 164 -4.99 -5.01 5.84
CA TYR A 164 -5.16 -4.82 7.27
C TYR A 164 -6.37 -3.95 7.55
N VAL A 165 -7.07 -4.28 8.63
CA VAL A 165 -8.08 -3.43 9.26
C VAL A 165 -7.65 -3.25 10.71
N SER A 166 -7.41 -2.01 11.10
CA SER A 166 -7.01 -1.65 12.44
C SER A 166 -8.07 -0.75 13.07
N ILE A 167 -8.45 -1.08 14.30
CA ILE A 167 -9.50 -0.38 15.03
C ILE A 167 -8.93 0.01 16.37
N TYR A 168 -9.02 1.30 16.70
CA TYR A 168 -8.52 1.85 17.94
C TYR A 168 -9.62 2.56 18.70
N MET A 169 -9.76 2.20 19.97
CA MET A 169 -10.44 3.05 20.94
C MET A 169 -9.43 4.03 21.49
N VAL A 170 -9.76 5.32 21.46
CA VAL A 170 -8.83 6.39 21.80
C VAL A 170 -9.42 7.42 22.74
N GLN A 171 -8.53 8.09 23.47
CA GLN A 171 -8.87 9.24 24.28
C GLN A 171 -7.96 10.43 23.91
N PRO A 172 -8.50 11.64 23.66
CA PRO A 172 -7.66 12.82 23.49
C PRO A 172 -6.70 13.02 24.66
N THR A 173 -5.46 13.39 24.39
CA THR A 173 -4.43 13.61 25.42
C THR A 173 -3.52 14.77 25.08
N THR A 174 -2.88 15.36 26.09
CA THR A 174 -1.79 16.35 25.95
C THR A 174 -0.41 15.73 26.12
N ASP A 175 -0.34 14.43 26.41
CA ASP A 175 0.90 13.71 26.66
C ASP A 175 1.87 13.81 25.47
N PRO A 176 3.18 13.65 25.73
CA PRO A 176 4.16 13.60 24.66
C PRO A 176 3.93 12.36 23.77
N LEU A 177 4.31 12.47 22.50
CA LEU A 177 4.27 11.35 21.56
C LEU A 177 5.05 10.16 22.12
N ARG A 178 4.39 9.00 22.12
CA ARG A 178 4.93 7.77 22.70
C ARG A 178 4.31 6.58 21.99
N GLU A 179 4.80 6.30 20.80
CA GLU A 179 4.36 5.16 19.99
C GLU A 179 5.02 3.88 20.53
N MET A 180 4.22 3.00 21.13
CA MET A 180 4.67 1.70 21.61
C MET A 180 3.99 0.61 20.78
N HIS A 181 4.77 -0.28 20.18
CA HIS A 181 4.23 -1.37 19.37
C HIS A 181 4.28 -2.70 20.13
N VAL A 182 3.21 -3.48 20.08
CA VAL A 182 3.10 -4.78 20.77
C VAL A 182 3.81 -5.89 19.99
N HIS A 183 3.86 -5.78 18.67
CA HIS A 183 4.39 -6.82 17.77
C HIS A 183 5.06 -6.20 16.53
N SER A 184 5.76 -7.06 15.77
CA SER A 184 6.25 -6.74 14.41
C SER A 184 5.13 -6.53 13.39
N THR A 185 3.88 -6.87 13.76
CA THR A 185 2.69 -6.53 12.98
C THR A 185 2.59 -5.02 12.87
N PRO A 186 2.50 -4.48 11.64
CA PRO A 186 2.44 -3.04 11.44
C PRO A 186 1.23 -2.46 12.19
N PHE A 187 1.41 -1.29 12.80
CA PHE A 187 0.37 -0.51 13.48
C PHE A 187 -0.31 -1.19 14.69
N ASN A 188 0.31 -2.20 15.29
CA ASN A 188 -0.17 -2.73 16.57
C ASN A 188 0.26 -1.88 17.76
N TYR A 189 -0.39 -0.72 17.91
CA TYR A 189 -0.17 0.14 19.07
C TYR A 189 -0.62 -0.56 20.35
N SER A 190 0.26 -0.54 21.35
CA SER A 190 -0.07 -1.02 22.68
C SER A 190 -1.05 -0.06 23.34
N PRO A 191 -1.87 -0.55 24.29
CA PRO A 191 -2.56 0.33 25.23
C PRO A 191 -1.57 1.35 25.83
N LYS A 192 -2.03 2.58 26.02
CA LYS A 192 -1.27 3.75 26.47
C LYS A 192 -0.26 4.33 25.47
N SER A 193 -0.23 3.85 24.23
CA SER A 193 0.51 4.53 23.17
C SER A 193 -0.11 5.90 22.91
N VAL A 194 0.72 6.92 22.72
CA VAL A 194 0.27 8.26 22.33
C VAL A 194 0.63 8.48 20.88
N VAL A 195 -0.39 8.57 20.02
CA VAL A 195 -0.28 8.79 18.58
C VAL A 195 -0.76 10.20 18.23
N GLN A 196 -0.26 10.76 17.13
CA GLN A 196 -0.73 12.05 16.60
C GLN A 196 -1.47 11.84 15.29
N ILE A 197 -2.64 12.44 15.19
CA ILE A 197 -3.56 12.34 14.06
C ILE A 197 -4.09 13.75 13.79
N ASN A 198 -3.87 14.26 12.56
CA ASN A 198 -4.24 15.62 12.15
C ASN A 198 -3.81 16.71 13.14
N GLY A 199 -2.64 16.55 13.75
CA GLY A 199 -2.11 17.50 14.73
C GLY A 199 -2.68 17.35 16.15
N GLN A 200 -3.70 16.53 16.36
CA GLN A 200 -4.25 16.20 17.67
C GLN A 200 -3.65 14.90 18.20
N ARG A 201 -3.43 14.82 19.51
CA ARG A 201 -2.86 13.63 20.16
C ARG A 201 -3.93 12.79 20.83
N TYR A 202 -3.76 11.49 20.70
CA TYR A 202 -4.67 10.49 21.20
C TYR A 202 -3.89 9.40 21.93
N MET A 203 -4.37 9.01 23.10
CA MET A 203 -3.93 7.82 23.80
C MET A 203 -4.76 6.63 23.34
N ILE A 204 -4.10 5.56 22.92
CA ILE A 204 -4.75 4.29 22.57
C ILE A 204 -5.19 3.58 23.86
N GLU A 205 -6.48 3.32 24.02
CA GLU A 205 -7.00 2.51 25.12
C GLU A 205 -6.99 1.02 24.75
N HIS A 206 -7.51 0.73 23.56
CA HIS A 206 -7.65 -0.63 23.04
C HIS A 206 -7.37 -0.63 21.54
N SER A 207 -6.75 -1.70 21.05
CA SER A 207 -6.51 -1.93 19.63
C SER A 207 -7.00 -3.32 19.24
N ILE A 208 -7.63 -3.42 18.07
CA ILE A 208 -7.93 -4.67 17.39
C ILE A 208 -7.38 -4.57 15.98
N ILE A 209 -6.63 -5.59 15.57
CA ILE A 209 -6.07 -5.66 14.22
C ILE A 209 -6.47 -6.99 13.62
N ALA A 210 -6.95 -6.93 12.40
CA ALA A 210 -7.24 -8.09 11.59
C ALA A 210 -6.54 -7.93 10.25
N SER A 211 -6.12 -9.04 9.66
CA SER A 211 -5.42 -9.05 8.38
C SER A 211 -5.77 -10.26 7.56
N GLN A 212 -5.82 -10.12 6.25
CA GLN A 212 -6.01 -11.22 5.31
C GLN A 212 -5.03 -11.09 4.16
N CYS A 213 -4.26 -12.16 3.92
CA CYS A 213 -3.44 -12.29 2.72
C CYS A 213 -4.35 -12.31 1.48
N HIS A 214 -3.96 -11.57 0.45
CA HIS A 214 -4.74 -11.44 -0.77
C HIS A 214 -3.85 -11.61 -2.00
N GLN A 215 -4.28 -12.50 -2.92
CA GLN A 215 -3.51 -12.88 -4.10
C GLN A 215 -3.12 -11.69 -4.97
N THR A 216 -3.96 -10.67 -5.06
CA THR A 216 -3.67 -9.45 -5.84
C THR A 216 -2.44 -8.72 -5.30
N LEU A 217 -2.31 -8.55 -3.98
CA LEU A 217 -1.13 -7.92 -3.38
C LEU A 217 0.12 -8.78 -3.56
N THR A 218 -0.01 -10.10 -3.37
CA THR A 218 1.08 -11.05 -3.65
C THR A 218 1.55 -10.94 -5.10
N ARG A 219 0.63 -10.84 -6.06
CA ARG A 219 0.94 -10.70 -7.49
C ARG A 219 1.62 -9.37 -7.80
N ILE A 220 1.12 -8.26 -7.26
CA ILE A 220 1.75 -6.94 -7.41
C ILE A 220 3.18 -6.97 -6.90
N LEU A 221 3.41 -7.47 -5.68
CA LEU A 221 4.76 -7.58 -5.11
C LEU A 221 5.70 -8.42 -5.97
N ARG A 222 5.23 -9.56 -6.48
CA ARG A 222 6.03 -10.41 -7.38
C ARG A 222 6.42 -9.68 -8.66
N LEU A 223 5.50 -8.91 -9.24
CA LEU A 223 5.77 -8.13 -10.46
C LEU A 223 6.76 -6.98 -10.19
N ILE A 224 6.65 -6.32 -9.04
CA ILE A 224 7.62 -5.30 -8.60
C ILE A 224 9.00 -5.93 -8.44
N HIS A 225 9.09 -7.07 -7.75
CA HIS A 225 10.34 -7.78 -7.53
C HIS A 225 10.98 -8.23 -8.86
N SER A 226 10.19 -8.81 -9.77
CA SER A 226 10.69 -9.21 -11.09
C SER A 226 11.22 -8.02 -11.90
N ALA A 227 10.55 -6.86 -11.84
CA ALA A 227 11.03 -5.65 -12.51
C ALA A 227 12.33 -5.12 -11.88
N ASN A 228 12.47 -5.21 -10.55
CA ASN A 228 13.72 -4.87 -9.86
C ASN A 228 14.88 -5.76 -10.31
N GLU A 229 14.70 -7.08 -10.35
CA GLU A 229 15.73 -8.03 -10.78
C GLU A 229 16.19 -7.78 -12.23
N ASP A 230 15.25 -7.51 -13.14
CA ASP A 230 15.57 -7.19 -14.54
C ASP A 230 16.33 -5.85 -14.66
N LEU A 231 15.97 -4.82 -13.89
CA LEU A 231 16.66 -3.52 -13.88
C LEU A 231 18.05 -3.58 -13.22
N GLU A 232 18.22 -4.40 -12.18
CA GLU A 232 19.52 -4.67 -11.56
C GLU A 232 20.45 -5.38 -12.53
N THR A 233 19.92 -6.35 -13.27
CA THR A 233 20.66 -7.06 -14.34
C THR A 233 21.13 -6.08 -15.42
N LEU A 234 20.24 -5.20 -15.89
CA LEU A 234 20.57 -4.17 -16.88
C LEU A 234 21.65 -3.20 -16.41
N SER A 235 21.57 -2.77 -15.15
CA SER A 235 22.54 -1.86 -14.54
C SER A 235 23.93 -2.52 -14.44
N SER A 236 23.97 -3.83 -14.17
CA SER A 236 25.21 -4.62 -14.05
C SER A 236 25.86 -4.92 -15.41
N LEU A 237 25.06 -5.24 -16.43
CA LEU A 237 25.52 -5.52 -17.80
C LEU A 237 26.18 -4.30 -18.46
N LYS A 238 25.67 -3.09 -18.21
CA LYS A 238 26.30 -1.87 -18.74
C LYS A 238 27.57 -1.49 -17.99
N LYS A 239 27.68 -1.78 -16.69
CA LYS A 239 28.92 -1.56 -15.91
C LYS A 239 30.07 -2.45 -16.37
N SER A 240 29.80 -3.66 -16.86
CA SER A 240 30.84 -4.58 -17.37
C SER A 240 31.26 -4.31 -18.82
N GLN A 241 30.54 -3.44 -19.54
CA GLN A 241 30.85 -3.01 -20.91
C GLN A 241 31.57 -1.65 -20.98
N LEU A 242 31.75 -0.99 -19.83
CA LEU A 242 32.55 0.21 -19.64
C LEU A 242 33.93 -0.17 -19.09
#